data_AF-A0A9D1EER8-F1
#
_entry.id   AF-A0A9D1EER8-F1
#
_cell.length_a   1.000
_cell.length_b   1.000
_cell.length_c   1.000
_cell.angle_alpha   90.00
_cell.angle_beta   90.00
_cell.angle_gamma   90.00
#
_symmetry.space_group_name_H-M   'P 1'
#
loop_
_entity.id
_entity.type
_entity.pdbx_description
1 polymer ?
#
loop_
_entity_poly.entity_id
_entity_poly.type
_entity_poly.pdbx_seq_one_letter_code
_entity_poly.pdbx_strand_id
1 'polypeptide(L)'
;MKIKKIGGILAIVILALGGNTITVSAKENTIPDKVIEISEGSDDIYGNGVPLDHTENPNARFKSGGIDHTHQYIVSNSVRILQNDKGDEIFSNAERLENLLYFTDWPDEYGNETDFGTFAGHFYNPKTGKNWMGQTSPTAKGRAVSYFNEAVSAYNNGKINLAIKYIGIGSHYVADLSEPHHTSDLTALNSNHTEFEKYVDDNRASYKINNHTIDNSYYKYATDKSLEEMLESVALYSSSLAEEAQDKSTYDSAAEKSVINAIINVTQYFYKFAYDVGIY
;
A
#
# COMPACT_ATOMS: atom_id res chain seq x y z
N MET A 1 -1.16 54.15 -71.51
CA MET A 1 -2.41 53.65 -70.92
C MET A 1 -2.30 52.14 -70.69
N LYS A 2 -2.27 51.73 -69.41
CA LYS A 2 -2.54 50.38 -68.85
C LYS A 2 -2.04 49.12 -69.58
N ILE A 3 -0.93 48.58 -69.05
CA ILE A 3 -0.54 47.16 -69.13
C ILE A 3 -1.61 46.29 -68.44
N LYS A 4 -1.93 45.12 -69.01
CA LYS A 4 -2.49 43.98 -68.24
C LYS A 4 -1.74 42.69 -68.57
N LYS A 5 -1.22 42.05 -67.53
CA LYS A 5 -0.67 40.69 -67.51
C LYS A 5 -1.79 39.67 -67.26
N ILE A 6 -1.37 38.40 -67.09
CA ILE A 6 -2.08 37.23 -66.55
C ILE A 6 -2.79 36.42 -67.64
N GLY A 7 -2.58 35.12 -67.78
CA GLY A 7 -1.70 34.22 -67.01
C GLY A 7 -2.25 32.79 -67.07
N GLY A 8 -1.45 31.84 -67.52
CA GLY A 8 -1.90 30.45 -67.71
C GLY A 8 -2.23 29.75 -66.38
N ILE A 9 -3.35 29.03 -66.35
CA ILE A 9 -3.71 28.15 -65.23
C ILE A 9 -2.92 26.85 -65.37
N LEU A 10 -1.97 26.62 -64.48
CA LEU A 10 -1.29 25.33 -64.33
C LEU A 10 -2.03 24.53 -63.24
N ALA A 11 -2.73 23.47 -63.63
CA ALA A 11 -3.40 22.59 -62.68
C ALA A 11 -2.36 21.69 -62.00
N ILE A 12 -2.05 21.96 -60.74
CA ILE A 12 -1.21 21.08 -59.90
C ILE A 12 -2.10 19.98 -59.34
N VAL A 13 -1.90 18.75 -59.82
CA VAL A 13 -2.50 17.55 -59.22
C VAL A 13 -1.72 17.21 -57.96
N ILE A 14 -2.31 17.47 -56.80
CA ILE A 14 -1.76 17.02 -55.51
C ILE A 14 -2.18 15.56 -55.31
N LEU A 15 -1.22 14.66 -55.50
CA LEU A 15 -1.34 13.26 -55.07
C LEU A 15 -1.29 13.21 -53.54
N ALA A 16 -2.44 13.02 -52.91
CA ALA A 16 -2.54 12.75 -51.48
C ALA A 16 -2.05 11.33 -51.19
N LEU A 17 -0.76 11.19 -50.88
CA LEU A 17 -0.23 9.98 -50.28
C LEU A 17 -0.75 9.88 -48.85
N GLY A 18 -1.71 8.98 -48.63
CA GLY A 18 -2.24 8.66 -47.31
C GLY A 18 -1.18 8.01 -46.44
N GLY A 19 -0.45 8.82 -45.69
CA GLY A 19 0.38 8.32 -44.59
C GLY A 19 -0.54 7.85 -43.47
N ASN A 20 -0.56 6.54 -43.21
CA ASN A 20 -1.12 6.01 -41.97
C ASN A 20 -0.26 6.52 -40.81
N THR A 21 -0.66 7.63 -40.20
CA THR A 21 -0.19 8.00 -38.88
C THR A 21 -0.68 6.93 -37.92
N ILE A 22 0.21 6.00 -37.56
CA ILE A 22 0.00 5.15 -36.40
C ILE A 22 0.01 6.08 -35.20
N THR A 23 -1.17 6.51 -34.77
CA THR A 23 -1.39 7.08 -33.46
C THR A 23 -1.12 5.97 -32.47
N VAL A 24 0.13 5.84 -32.05
CA VAL A 24 0.45 5.20 -30.77
C VAL A 24 -0.28 6.06 -29.75
N SER A 25 -1.41 5.55 -29.25
CA SER A 25 -2.01 6.13 -28.05
C SER A 25 -0.91 6.16 -27.00
N ALA A 26 -0.63 7.33 -26.46
CA ALA A 26 -0.02 7.35 -25.14
C ALA A 26 -0.91 6.45 -24.27
N LYS A 27 -0.30 5.51 -23.53
CA LYS A 27 -1.00 4.89 -22.42
C LYS A 27 -1.32 6.05 -21.49
N GLU A 28 -2.60 6.37 -21.31
CA GLU A 28 -2.98 7.32 -20.27
C GLU A 28 -2.51 6.70 -18.96
N ASN A 29 -1.52 7.35 -18.33
CA ASN A 29 -1.11 6.97 -16.99
C ASN A 29 -2.29 7.27 -16.07
N THR A 30 -3.02 6.22 -15.73
CA THR A 30 -4.26 6.25 -14.98
C THR A 30 -4.27 5.02 -14.09
N ILE A 31 -4.77 5.19 -12.87
CA ILE A 31 -4.97 4.09 -11.94
C ILE A 31 -5.88 3.05 -12.63
N PRO A 32 -5.49 1.77 -12.73
CA PRO A 32 -6.33 0.73 -13.30
C PRO A 32 -7.65 0.62 -12.55
N ASP A 33 -8.76 0.38 -13.28
CA ASP A 33 -10.09 0.25 -12.69
C ASP A 33 -10.11 -0.72 -11.50
N LYS A 34 -9.40 -1.85 -11.60
CA LYS A 34 -9.27 -2.82 -10.50
C LYS A 34 -8.70 -2.24 -9.20
N VAL A 35 -7.71 -1.34 -9.27
CA VAL A 35 -7.15 -0.65 -8.09
C VAL A 35 -8.17 0.33 -7.49
N ILE A 36 -8.99 0.97 -8.34
CA ILE A 36 -10.11 1.79 -7.90
C ILE A 36 -11.14 0.90 -7.19
N GLU A 37 -11.57 -0.20 -7.79
CA GLU A 37 -12.52 -1.16 -7.23
C GLU A 37 -12.05 -1.73 -5.89
N ILE A 38 -10.78 -2.14 -5.78
CA ILE A 38 -10.18 -2.61 -4.52
C ILE A 38 -10.26 -1.53 -3.45
N SER A 39 -9.89 -0.28 -3.74
CA SER A 39 -9.99 0.83 -2.78
C SER A 39 -11.42 1.26 -2.42
N GLU A 40 -12.43 0.85 -3.20
CA GLU A 40 -13.84 1.01 -2.86
C GLU A 40 -14.38 -0.19 -2.04
N GLY A 41 -13.57 -1.24 -1.82
CA GLY A 41 -13.88 -2.42 -1.02
C GLY A 41 -14.17 -3.70 -1.80
N SER A 42 -13.72 -3.83 -3.06
CA SER A 42 -13.90 -5.06 -3.85
C SER A 42 -13.23 -6.29 -3.24
N ASP A 43 -13.83 -7.47 -3.42
CA ASP A 43 -13.21 -8.78 -3.15
C ASP A 43 -12.34 -9.27 -4.31
N ASP A 44 -12.48 -8.68 -5.51
CA ASP A 44 -11.61 -9.01 -6.66
C ASP A 44 -10.27 -8.27 -6.52
N ILE A 45 -9.33 -8.90 -5.82
CA ILE A 45 -7.96 -8.41 -5.55
C ILE A 45 -6.93 -8.97 -6.54
N TYR A 46 -5.69 -8.49 -6.49
CA TYR A 46 -4.58 -9.09 -7.25
C TYR A 46 -4.07 -10.36 -6.54
N GLY A 47 -3.65 -11.39 -7.30
CA GLY A 47 -3.28 -12.68 -6.72
C GLY A 47 -4.51 -13.46 -6.20
N ASN A 48 -4.34 -14.21 -5.10
CA ASN A 48 -5.44 -14.94 -4.44
C ASN A 48 -5.77 -14.36 -3.04
N GLY A 49 -5.15 -13.23 -2.67
CA GLY A 49 -5.00 -12.77 -1.28
C GLY A 49 -4.15 -13.70 -0.43
N VAL A 50 -3.79 -13.26 0.78
CA VAL A 50 -3.43 -14.21 1.83
C VAL A 50 -4.61 -14.48 2.74
N PRO A 51 -4.99 -15.74 2.94
CA PRO A 51 -6.13 -16.04 3.79
C PRO A 51 -5.88 -15.81 5.33
N LEU A 52 -6.90 -15.46 6.17
CA LEU A 52 -6.97 -15.19 7.66
C LEU A 52 -7.45 -16.31 8.66
N ASP A 53 -7.73 -17.56 8.25
CA ASP A 53 -8.26 -18.65 9.11
C ASP A 53 -7.19 -19.29 10.00
N HIS A 54 -7.20 -18.89 11.28
CA HIS A 54 -6.43 -19.50 12.36
C HIS A 54 -7.21 -20.66 12.99
N THR A 55 -7.29 -21.80 12.30
CA THR A 55 -7.92 -23.00 12.86
C THR A 55 -7.29 -23.40 14.20
N GLU A 56 -8.08 -23.64 15.25
CA GLU A 56 -7.62 -24.25 16.50
C GLU A 56 -6.95 -25.61 16.20
N ASN A 57 -5.62 -25.63 16.23
CA ASN A 57 -4.84 -26.82 15.92
C ASN A 57 -4.24 -27.40 17.22
N PRO A 58 -4.71 -28.56 17.70
CA PRO A 58 -4.13 -29.22 18.89
C PRO A 58 -2.66 -29.65 18.68
N ASN A 59 -2.15 -29.58 17.44
CA ASN A 59 -0.73 -29.71 17.10
C ASN A 59 -0.11 -28.39 16.62
N ALA A 60 -0.35 -27.30 17.37
CA ALA A 60 0.49 -26.10 17.47
C ALA A 60 1.27 -25.68 16.21
N ARG A 61 0.54 -25.41 15.12
CA ARG A 61 1.03 -24.66 13.97
C ARG A 61 -0.07 -23.69 13.59
N PHE A 62 0.18 -22.41 13.81
CA PHE A 62 -0.69 -21.37 13.28
C PHE A 62 -0.61 -21.41 11.76
N LYS A 63 -1.77 -21.27 11.15
CA LYS A 63 -1.91 -20.85 9.76
C LYS A 63 -2.62 -19.50 9.79
N SER A 64 -2.36 -18.69 8.78
CA SER A 64 -3.32 -17.75 8.21
C SER A 64 -4.05 -18.52 7.06
N GLY A 65 -5.40 -18.44 6.91
CA GLY A 65 -6.24 -19.37 6.08
C GLY A 65 -7.64 -19.04 5.40
N GLY A 66 -8.31 -17.86 5.46
CA GLY A 66 -9.47 -17.41 4.61
C GLY A 66 -9.41 -15.91 4.13
N ILE A 67 -9.38 -15.61 2.81
CA ILE A 67 -8.95 -14.33 2.10
C ILE A 67 -8.92 -13.01 2.92
N ASP A 68 -7.76 -12.36 3.05
CA ASP A 68 -7.61 -10.93 3.40
C ASP A 68 -7.54 -10.04 2.15
N HIS A 69 -8.29 -8.95 2.17
CA HIS A 69 -8.26 -7.89 1.15
C HIS A 69 -7.77 -6.56 1.75
N THR A 70 -7.56 -6.48 3.06
CA THR A 70 -7.36 -5.24 3.81
C THR A 70 -6.01 -4.59 3.51
N HIS A 71 -4.93 -5.36 3.37
CA HIS A 71 -3.64 -4.80 2.91
C HIS A 71 -3.73 -4.16 1.52
N GLN A 72 -4.35 -4.84 0.53
CA GLN A 72 -4.56 -4.24 -0.79
C GLN A 72 -5.55 -3.07 -0.76
N TYR A 73 -6.58 -3.09 0.09
CA TYR A 73 -7.51 -1.96 0.30
C TYR A 73 -6.77 -0.71 0.79
N ILE A 74 -5.90 -0.87 1.80
CA ILE A 74 -5.07 0.21 2.36
C ILE A 74 -4.13 0.76 1.29
N VAL A 75 -3.35 -0.11 0.64
CA VAL A 75 -2.37 0.27 -0.40
C VAL A 75 -3.04 0.96 -1.59
N SER A 76 -4.20 0.47 -2.03
CA SER A 76 -4.95 1.06 -3.15
C SER A 76 -5.49 2.45 -2.81
N ASN A 77 -6.00 2.64 -1.59
CA ASN A 77 -6.36 3.98 -1.10
C ASN A 77 -5.14 4.90 -1.03
N SER A 78 -4.01 4.42 -0.52
CA SER A 78 -2.78 5.22 -0.43
C SER A 78 -2.22 5.64 -1.79
N VAL A 79 -2.30 4.77 -2.81
CA VAL A 79 -1.98 5.09 -4.20
C VAL A 79 -2.91 6.16 -4.76
N ARG A 80 -4.23 6.03 -4.57
CA ARG A 80 -5.22 7.03 -5.03
C ARG A 80 -4.98 8.39 -4.41
N ILE A 81 -4.71 8.44 -3.10
CA ILE A 81 -4.38 9.69 -2.40
C ILE A 81 -3.11 10.31 -2.97
N LEU A 82 -2.04 9.52 -3.10
CA LEU A 82 -0.76 10.03 -3.57
C LEU A 82 -0.83 10.55 -5.02
N GLN A 83 -1.56 9.85 -5.90
CA GLN A 83 -1.76 10.30 -7.28
C GLN A 83 -2.67 11.55 -7.37
N ASN A 84 -3.69 11.67 -6.52
CA ASN A 84 -4.53 12.86 -6.44
C ASN A 84 -3.75 14.09 -5.93
N ASP A 85 -2.94 13.91 -4.88
CA ASP A 85 -2.30 15.02 -4.17
C ASP A 85 -0.94 15.43 -4.74
N LYS A 86 -0.23 14.53 -5.43
CA LYS A 86 1.13 14.76 -5.98
C LYS A 86 1.27 14.51 -7.48
N GLY A 87 0.31 13.83 -8.12
CA GLY A 87 0.36 13.53 -9.54
C GLY A 87 1.04 12.20 -9.88
N ASP A 88 1.51 12.09 -11.12
CA ASP A 88 1.66 10.81 -11.82
C ASP A 88 3.12 10.56 -12.25
N GLU A 89 3.88 9.76 -11.48
CA GLU A 89 5.26 9.41 -11.84
C GLU A 89 5.67 7.94 -11.58
N ILE A 90 5.46 7.40 -10.36
CA ILE A 90 5.93 6.04 -10.01
C ILE A 90 4.83 4.99 -9.86
N PHE A 91 3.70 5.36 -9.26
CA PHE A 91 2.57 4.47 -8.95
C PHE A 91 1.44 4.51 -10.00
N SER A 92 1.72 4.94 -11.23
CA SER A 92 0.72 5.08 -12.29
C SER A 92 0.84 4.06 -13.43
N ASN A 93 1.90 3.26 -13.39
CA ASN A 93 2.08 2.16 -14.34
C ASN A 93 1.33 0.92 -13.84
N ALA A 94 0.36 0.44 -14.62
CA ALA A 94 -0.48 -0.71 -14.27
C ALA A 94 0.31 -1.98 -13.86
N GLU A 95 1.43 -2.31 -14.53
CA GLU A 95 2.27 -3.46 -14.18
C GLU A 95 2.96 -3.27 -12.82
N ARG A 96 3.36 -2.03 -12.51
CA ARG A 96 3.94 -1.71 -11.19
C ARG A 96 2.88 -1.75 -10.10
N LEU A 97 1.67 -1.27 -10.35
CA LEU A 97 0.57 -1.37 -9.38
C LEU A 97 0.16 -2.81 -9.11
N GLU A 98 0.02 -3.63 -10.15
CA GLU A 98 -0.21 -5.08 -10.00
C GLU A 98 0.88 -5.74 -9.15
N ASN A 99 2.17 -5.44 -9.40
CA ASN A 99 3.26 -5.94 -8.55
C ASN A 99 3.19 -5.39 -7.12
N LEU A 100 2.89 -4.11 -6.92
CA LEU A 100 2.80 -3.48 -5.60
C LEU A 100 1.74 -4.17 -4.73
N LEU A 101 0.55 -4.36 -5.31
CA LEU A 101 -0.60 -4.97 -4.64
C LEU A 101 -0.42 -6.48 -4.46
N TYR A 102 0.18 -7.19 -5.41
CA TYR A 102 0.56 -8.60 -5.21
C TYR A 102 1.56 -8.75 -4.05
N PHE A 103 2.59 -7.90 -4.00
CA PHE A 103 3.66 -8.02 -3.01
C PHE A 103 3.34 -7.44 -1.63
N THR A 104 2.22 -6.73 -1.45
CA THR A 104 1.77 -6.32 -0.11
C THR A 104 1.06 -7.43 0.67
N ASP A 105 0.64 -8.53 0.02
CA ASP A 105 0.09 -9.70 0.71
C ASP A 105 1.18 -10.78 0.92
N TRP A 106 2.26 -10.74 0.13
CA TRP A 106 3.33 -11.73 0.11
C TRP A 106 3.92 -12.13 1.49
N PRO A 107 4.04 -11.24 2.50
CA PRO A 107 4.51 -11.62 3.84
C PRO A 107 3.78 -12.77 4.54
N ASP A 108 2.46 -12.84 4.42
CA ASP A 108 1.64 -13.84 5.11
C ASP A 108 1.55 -15.17 4.36
N GLU A 109 1.87 -15.19 3.06
CA GLU A 109 1.84 -16.39 2.23
C GLU A 109 2.71 -17.48 2.90
N TYR A 110 2.12 -18.66 3.14
CA TYR A 110 2.77 -19.72 3.91
C TYR A 110 4.12 -20.13 3.30
N GLY A 111 5.20 -19.98 4.08
CA GLY A 111 6.57 -20.27 3.66
C GLY A 111 7.42 -19.02 3.34
N ASN A 112 6.80 -17.85 3.28
CA ASN A 112 7.49 -16.55 3.22
C ASN A 112 7.81 -16.07 4.65
N GLU A 113 7.36 -14.87 5.05
CA GLU A 113 7.76 -14.23 6.31
C GLU A 113 6.85 -14.53 7.51
N THR A 114 6.11 -15.64 7.42
CA THR A 114 5.30 -16.26 8.49
C THR A 114 6.10 -16.77 9.72
N ASP A 115 7.43 -16.63 9.75
CA ASP A 115 8.30 -16.96 10.89
C ASP A 115 8.11 -18.38 11.47
N PHE A 116 8.21 -19.41 10.62
CA PHE A 116 7.89 -20.81 10.96
C PHE A 116 6.43 -21.03 11.43
N GLY A 117 5.54 -20.11 11.07
CA GLY A 117 4.15 -20.06 11.51
C GLY A 117 3.98 -19.39 12.87
N THR A 118 4.90 -18.55 13.35
CA THR A 118 4.68 -17.71 14.55
C THR A 118 4.28 -16.27 14.20
N PHE A 119 4.49 -15.84 12.95
CA PHE A 119 4.29 -14.48 12.47
C PHE A 119 4.99 -13.42 13.34
N ALA A 120 6.03 -13.79 14.10
CA ALA A 120 6.59 -12.91 15.13
C ALA A 120 7.16 -11.59 14.57
N GLY A 121 7.66 -11.58 13.34
CA GLY A 121 8.11 -10.37 12.66
C GLY A 121 7.01 -9.49 12.07
N HIS A 122 5.74 -9.85 12.24
CA HIS A 122 4.56 -9.00 11.98
C HIS A 122 4.16 -8.17 13.22
N PHE A 123 4.78 -8.44 14.37
CA PHE A 123 4.47 -7.76 15.63
C PHE A 123 5.56 -6.74 15.98
N TYR A 124 5.15 -5.64 16.63
CA TYR A 124 6.06 -4.66 17.20
C TYR A 124 5.40 -3.84 18.32
N ASN A 125 5.73 -4.15 19.56
CA ASN A 125 5.34 -3.38 20.73
C ASN A 125 6.28 -2.18 20.94
N PRO A 126 5.81 -0.94 20.74
CA PRO A 126 6.65 0.27 20.84
C PRO A 126 7.13 0.54 22.27
N LYS A 127 6.41 0.04 23.30
CA LYS A 127 6.79 0.22 24.71
C LYS A 127 8.01 -0.63 25.09
N THR A 128 8.31 -1.69 24.33
CA THR A 128 9.38 -2.65 24.64
C THR A 128 10.42 -2.80 23.52
N GLY A 129 10.10 -2.35 22.30
CA GLY A 129 10.93 -2.51 21.11
C GLY A 129 11.01 -3.95 20.59
N LYS A 130 9.99 -4.77 20.87
CA LYS A 130 10.01 -6.23 20.64
C LYS A 130 8.74 -6.74 19.98
N ASN A 131 8.78 -7.97 19.48
CA ASN A 131 7.61 -8.74 19.10
C ASN A 131 7.02 -9.55 20.27
N TRP A 132 5.91 -10.25 20.01
CA TRP A 132 5.19 -11.07 20.99
C TRP A 132 6.02 -12.22 21.58
N MET A 133 7.05 -12.69 20.86
CA MET A 133 8.01 -13.68 21.35
C MET A 133 9.13 -13.06 22.22
N GLY A 134 9.08 -11.75 22.49
CA GLY A 134 10.05 -11.01 23.30
C GLY A 134 11.37 -10.70 22.59
N GLN A 135 11.43 -10.86 21.26
CA GLN A 135 12.61 -10.67 20.42
C GLN A 135 12.64 -9.25 19.85
N THR A 136 13.83 -8.67 19.66
CA THR A 136 14.01 -7.37 18.99
C THR A 136 14.16 -7.50 17.46
N SER A 137 14.21 -8.72 16.92
CA SER A 137 14.24 -9.02 15.49
C SER A 137 13.83 -10.48 15.25
N PRO A 138 13.02 -10.78 14.21
CA PRO A 138 12.34 -9.82 13.34
C PRO A 138 11.20 -9.08 14.09
N THR A 139 10.82 -7.90 13.61
CA THR A 139 9.67 -7.11 14.08
C THR A 139 9.09 -6.34 12.89
N ALA A 140 7.80 -5.96 12.93
CA ALA A 140 7.16 -5.27 11.81
C ALA A 140 7.89 -3.98 11.45
N LYS A 141 8.20 -3.16 12.47
CA LYS A 141 9.04 -1.96 12.30
C LYS A 141 10.41 -2.27 11.67
N GLY A 142 11.08 -3.33 12.13
CA GLY A 142 12.37 -3.74 11.58
C GLY A 142 12.28 -4.14 10.10
N ARG A 143 11.24 -4.88 9.72
CA ARG A 143 10.98 -5.29 8.33
C ARG A 143 10.60 -4.11 7.45
N ALA A 144 9.67 -3.26 7.88
CA ALA A 144 9.28 -2.03 7.18
C ALA A 144 10.49 -1.11 6.90
N VAL A 145 11.42 -0.96 7.85
CA VAL A 145 12.68 -0.21 7.63
C VAL A 145 13.60 -0.94 6.66
N SER A 146 13.78 -2.25 6.77
CA SER A 146 14.64 -3.02 5.86
C SER A 146 14.16 -2.91 4.42
N TYR A 147 12.88 -3.18 4.15
CA TYR A 147 12.31 -3.16 2.81
C TYR A 147 12.25 -1.76 2.20
N PHE A 148 12.08 -0.70 3.00
CA PHE A 148 12.23 0.68 2.50
C PHE A 148 13.65 0.92 1.96
N ASN A 149 14.67 0.53 2.73
CA ASN A 149 16.06 0.70 2.34
C ASN A 149 16.43 -0.17 1.12
N GLU A 150 15.88 -1.38 1.02
CA GLU A 150 16.01 -2.23 -0.18
C GLU A 150 15.30 -1.62 -1.40
N ALA A 151 14.12 -0.99 -1.22
CA ALA A 151 13.41 -0.28 -2.27
C ALA A 151 14.19 0.93 -2.81
N VAL A 152 14.68 1.81 -1.92
CA VAL A 152 15.53 2.96 -2.25
C VAL A 152 16.79 2.49 -2.99
N SER A 153 17.46 1.45 -2.47
CA SER A 153 18.65 0.87 -3.11
C SER A 153 18.34 0.30 -4.50
N ALA A 154 17.26 -0.47 -4.65
CA ALA A 154 16.85 -1.04 -5.92
C ALA A 154 16.52 0.05 -6.96
N TYR A 155 15.80 1.11 -6.55
CA TYR A 155 15.44 2.22 -7.43
C TYR A 155 16.67 2.98 -7.91
N ASN A 156 17.57 3.34 -7.00
CA ASN A 156 18.83 4.03 -7.31
C ASN A 156 19.78 3.19 -8.19
N ASN A 157 19.60 1.87 -8.24
CA ASN A 157 20.30 0.96 -9.16
C ASN A 157 19.52 0.70 -10.47
N GLY A 158 18.46 1.47 -10.76
CA GLY A 158 17.62 1.33 -11.96
C GLY A 158 16.69 0.10 -11.96
N LYS A 159 16.59 -0.64 -10.86
CA LYS A 159 15.80 -1.88 -10.75
C LYS A 159 14.37 -1.58 -10.31
N ILE A 160 13.64 -0.80 -11.10
CA ILE A 160 12.35 -0.20 -10.67
C ILE A 160 11.32 -1.25 -10.22
N ASN A 161 11.11 -2.33 -10.97
CA ASN A 161 10.14 -3.37 -10.57
C ASN A 161 10.55 -4.08 -9.26
N LEU A 162 11.85 -4.18 -8.96
CA LEU A 162 12.34 -4.72 -7.69
C LEU A 162 12.12 -3.72 -6.54
N ALA A 163 12.28 -2.42 -6.80
CA ALA A 163 11.94 -1.38 -5.82
C ALA A 163 10.45 -1.37 -5.48
N ILE A 164 9.59 -1.55 -6.49
CA ILE A 164 8.14 -1.68 -6.33
C ILE A 164 7.77 -2.93 -5.52
N LYS A 165 8.41 -4.08 -5.80
CA LYS A 165 8.26 -5.29 -4.97
C LYS A 165 8.60 -4.98 -3.50
N TYR A 166 9.76 -4.38 -3.25
CA TYR A 166 10.21 -4.12 -1.89
C TYR A 166 9.33 -3.10 -1.16
N ILE A 167 8.90 -2.02 -1.82
CA ILE A 167 8.02 -1.05 -1.15
C ILE A 167 6.61 -1.61 -0.88
N GLY A 168 6.13 -2.55 -1.70
CA GLY A 168 4.90 -3.32 -1.46
C GLY A 168 5.01 -4.24 -0.24
N ILE A 169 6.08 -5.03 -0.15
CA ILE A 169 6.36 -5.84 1.05
C ILE A 169 6.54 -4.92 2.28
N GLY A 170 7.16 -3.76 2.09
CA GLY A 170 7.32 -2.75 3.13
C GLY A 170 5.99 -2.20 3.65
N SER A 171 5.03 -1.89 2.77
CA SER A 171 3.72 -1.34 3.16
C SER A 171 2.86 -2.30 3.97
N HIS A 172 3.00 -3.61 3.77
CA HIS A 172 2.37 -4.64 4.61
C HIS A 172 2.66 -4.37 6.09
N TYR A 173 3.94 -4.35 6.45
CA TYR A 173 4.39 -4.11 7.83
C TYR A 173 4.08 -2.70 8.36
N VAL A 174 3.73 -1.72 7.50
CA VAL A 174 3.23 -0.41 7.94
C VAL A 174 1.74 -0.48 8.30
N ALA A 175 0.97 -1.34 7.63
CA ALA A 175 -0.40 -1.66 8.01
C ALA A 175 -0.44 -2.47 9.33
N ASP A 176 0.44 -3.45 9.53
CA ASP A 176 0.58 -4.16 10.82
C ASP A 176 0.81 -3.20 11.99
N LEU A 177 1.68 -2.20 11.81
CA LEU A 177 1.96 -1.17 12.81
C LEU A 177 0.75 -0.26 13.09
N SER A 178 -0.30 -0.34 12.28
CA SER A 178 -1.59 0.34 12.46
C SER A 178 -2.68 -0.57 13.03
N GLU A 179 -2.38 -1.86 13.22
CA GLU A 179 -3.26 -2.85 13.83
C GLU A 179 -2.98 -2.93 15.37
N PRO A 180 -4.00 -2.79 16.26
CA PRO A 180 -3.76 -2.62 17.69
C PRO A 180 -3.26 -3.86 18.43
N HIS A 181 -3.56 -5.05 17.91
CA HIS A 181 -3.12 -6.34 18.43
C HIS A 181 -1.65 -6.63 18.07
N HIS A 182 -1.25 -6.40 16.80
CA HIS A 182 0.14 -6.47 16.31
C HIS A 182 1.10 -5.57 17.10
N THR A 183 0.59 -4.42 17.57
CA THR A 183 1.37 -3.43 18.33
C THR A 183 1.27 -3.58 19.85
N SER A 184 0.53 -4.57 20.34
CA SER A 184 0.31 -4.82 21.78
C SER A 184 0.64 -6.24 22.23
N ASP A 185 1.28 -7.05 21.37
CA ASP A 185 1.60 -8.46 21.60
C ASP A 185 0.36 -9.34 21.88
N LEU A 186 -0.77 -8.97 21.28
CA LEU A 186 -2.04 -9.70 21.39
C LEU A 186 -2.19 -10.61 20.16
N THR A 187 -2.12 -11.92 20.37
CA THR A 187 -2.20 -12.94 19.32
C THR A 187 -3.56 -13.65 19.36
N ALA A 188 -3.89 -14.41 18.32
CA ALA A 188 -5.06 -15.29 18.30
C ALA A 188 -5.14 -16.32 19.46
N LEU A 189 -4.07 -16.55 20.25
CA LEU A 189 -4.14 -17.39 21.45
C LEU A 189 -4.63 -16.67 22.72
N ASN A 190 -4.48 -15.36 22.80
CA ASN A 190 -4.67 -14.58 24.03
C ASN A 190 -5.56 -13.34 23.86
N SER A 191 -6.16 -13.15 22.69
CA SER A 191 -7.12 -12.08 22.40
C SER A 191 -8.12 -12.50 21.31
N ASN A 192 -8.97 -11.56 20.91
CA ASN A 192 -9.92 -11.62 19.81
C ASN A 192 -9.32 -11.22 18.44
N HIS A 193 -7.98 -11.13 18.31
CA HIS A 193 -7.22 -10.72 17.12
C HIS A 193 -7.92 -11.04 15.78
N THR A 194 -8.06 -12.33 15.46
CA THR A 194 -8.71 -12.85 14.23
C THR A 194 -10.15 -12.39 14.04
N GLU A 195 -10.92 -12.22 15.13
CA GLU A 195 -12.30 -11.74 15.03
C GLU A 195 -12.35 -10.24 14.73
N PHE A 196 -11.39 -9.46 15.23
CA PHE A 196 -11.27 -8.05 14.93
C PHE A 196 -10.81 -7.83 13.49
N GLU A 197 -9.74 -8.49 13.04
CA GLU A 197 -9.27 -8.40 11.65
C GLU A 197 -10.36 -8.80 10.65
N LYS A 198 -11.08 -9.90 10.92
CA LYS A 198 -12.21 -10.29 10.10
C LYS A 198 -13.33 -9.23 10.09
N TYR A 199 -13.64 -8.62 11.22
CA TYR A 199 -14.60 -7.51 11.27
C TYR A 199 -14.10 -6.32 10.44
N VAL A 200 -12.80 -6.00 10.48
CA VAL A 200 -12.18 -4.96 9.66
C VAL A 200 -12.32 -5.30 8.18
N ASP A 201 -11.98 -6.51 7.73
CA ASP A 201 -12.09 -6.90 6.31
C ASP A 201 -13.56 -6.88 5.83
N ASP A 202 -14.48 -7.50 6.59
CA ASP A 202 -15.92 -7.54 6.28
C ASP A 202 -16.54 -6.11 6.17
N ASN A 203 -15.96 -5.11 6.83
CA ASN A 203 -16.45 -3.71 6.85
C ASN A 203 -15.54 -2.71 6.12
N ARG A 204 -14.39 -3.10 5.57
CA ARG A 204 -13.33 -2.20 5.06
C ARG A 204 -13.84 -1.07 4.16
N ALA A 205 -14.85 -1.39 3.34
CA ALA A 205 -15.55 -0.48 2.44
C ALA A 205 -16.25 0.73 3.12
N SER A 206 -16.39 0.80 4.45
CA SER A 206 -16.87 2.00 5.15
C SER A 206 -15.76 2.97 5.55
N TYR A 207 -14.51 2.51 5.68
CA TYR A 207 -13.41 3.28 6.28
C TYR A 207 -12.64 4.05 5.19
N LYS A 208 -13.11 5.24 4.82
CA LYS A 208 -12.59 6.03 3.68
C LYS A 208 -12.04 7.39 4.08
N ILE A 209 -10.98 7.81 3.39
CA ILE A 209 -10.51 9.20 3.42
C ILE A 209 -11.22 10.00 2.30
N ASN A 210 -12.03 10.97 2.72
CA ASN A 210 -12.86 11.75 1.81
C ASN A 210 -12.05 12.43 0.69
N ASN A 211 -12.55 12.32 -0.54
CA ASN A 211 -11.95 12.85 -1.77
C ASN A 211 -10.54 12.32 -2.11
N HIS A 212 -10.04 11.29 -1.43
CA HIS A 212 -8.68 10.76 -1.62
C HIS A 212 -7.61 11.86 -1.52
N THR A 213 -7.63 12.62 -0.43
CA THR A 213 -6.66 13.70 -0.18
C THR A 213 -6.32 13.77 1.31
N ILE A 214 -5.07 14.09 1.64
CA ILE A 214 -4.62 14.29 3.03
C ILE A 214 -3.94 15.66 3.19
N ASP A 215 -4.01 16.20 4.41
CA ASP A 215 -3.41 17.51 4.69
C ASP A 215 -1.89 17.52 4.44
N ASN A 216 -1.37 18.62 3.88
CA ASN A 216 0.03 18.69 3.50
C ASN A 216 1.02 18.62 4.68
N SER A 217 0.55 18.78 5.93
CA SER A 217 1.33 18.48 7.13
C SER A 217 1.74 17.01 7.24
N TYR A 218 0.95 16.05 6.73
CA TYR A 218 1.35 14.64 6.69
C TYR A 218 2.56 14.41 5.77
N TYR A 219 2.54 15.01 4.57
CA TYR A 219 3.68 14.98 3.66
C TYR A 219 4.91 15.65 4.24
N LYS A 220 4.75 16.81 4.90
CA LYS A 220 5.83 17.51 5.59
C LYS A 220 6.42 16.67 6.73
N TYR A 221 5.57 16.01 7.53
CA TYR A 221 6.00 15.13 8.61
C TYR A 221 6.85 13.97 8.07
N ALA A 222 6.46 13.38 6.93
CA ALA A 222 7.19 12.29 6.30
C ALA A 222 8.62 12.67 5.85
N THR A 223 8.85 13.93 5.47
CA THR A 223 10.18 14.46 5.12
C THR A 223 10.95 15.02 6.31
N ASP A 224 10.27 15.57 7.32
CA ASP A 224 10.90 16.13 8.53
C ASP A 224 11.44 15.05 9.47
N LYS A 225 10.93 13.81 9.37
CA LYS A 225 11.21 12.71 10.30
C LYS A 225 12.07 11.59 9.71
N SER A 226 12.80 10.90 10.57
CA SER A 226 13.38 9.61 10.20
C SER A 226 12.25 8.59 9.96
N LEU A 227 12.49 7.60 9.11
CA LEU A 227 11.53 6.52 8.89
C LEU A 227 11.22 5.78 10.21
N GLU A 228 12.22 5.60 11.07
CA GLU A 228 12.06 4.89 12.34
C GLU A 228 11.24 5.71 13.35
N GLU A 229 11.33 7.05 13.32
CA GLU A 229 10.47 7.95 14.12
C GLU A 229 9.01 7.91 13.64
N MET A 230 8.79 7.84 12.32
CA MET A 230 7.44 7.69 11.77
C MET A 230 6.82 6.36 12.19
N LEU A 231 7.50 5.25 11.92
CA LEU A 231 6.99 3.91 12.23
C LEU A 231 6.80 3.67 13.74
N GLU A 232 7.59 4.35 14.58
CA GLU A 232 7.34 4.40 16.03
C GLU A 232 6.01 5.08 16.39
N SER A 233 5.70 6.22 15.75
CA SER A 233 4.48 6.97 16.06
C SER A 233 3.22 6.26 15.57
N VAL A 234 3.29 5.52 14.45
CA VAL A 234 2.22 4.61 14.01
C VAL A 234 1.91 3.58 15.09
N ALA A 235 2.94 2.86 15.55
CA ALA A 235 2.78 1.80 16.55
C ALA A 235 2.31 2.33 17.91
N LEU A 236 2.82 3.49 18.34
CA LEU A 236 2.38 4.14 19.57
C LEU A 236 0.89 4.54 19.50
N TYR A 237 0.42 5.08 18.38
CA TYR A 237 -0.99 5.38 18.17
C TYR A 237 -1.83 4.10 18.18
N SER A 238 -1.44 3.11 17.37
CA SER A 238 -2.15 1.83 17.26
C SER A 238 -2.29 1.10 18.61
N SER A 239 -1.18 0.99 19.37
CA SER A 239 -1.18 0.35 20.69
C SER A 239 -2.02 1.09 21.76
N SER A 240 -2.48 2.31 21.48
CA SER A 240 -3.44 3.04 22.34
C SER A 240 -4.89 2.64 22.09
N LEU A 241 -5.19 2.03 20.94
CA LEU A 241 -6.51 1.53 20.54
C LEU A 241 -6.79 0.09 21.02
N ALA A 242 -5.80 -0.59 21.61
CA ALA A 242 -5.86 -2.01 21.93
C ALA A 242 -6.95 -2.38 22.98
N GLU A 243 -7.42 -1.44 23.79
CA GLU A 243 -8.60 -1.66 24.64
C GLU A 243 -9.90 -1.58 23.82
N GLU A 244 -10.03 -0.62 22.90
CA GLU A 244 -11.19 -0.50 22.00
C GLU A 244 -11.28 -1.66 21.00
N ALA A 245 -10.14 -2.15 20.50
CA ALA A 245 -10.08 -3.27 19.57
C ALA A 245 -10.40 -4.63 20.23
N GLN A 246 -10.29 -4.74 21.56
CA GLN A 246 -10.66 -5.94 22.32
C GLN A 246 -12.12 -5.95 22.79
N ASP A 247 -12.84 -4.82 22.69
CA ASP A 247 -14.27 -4.73 23.04
C ASP A 247 -15.13 -4.64 21.78
N LYS A 248 -15.98 -5.66 21.58
CA LYS A 248 -16.90 -5.77 20.44
C LYS A 248 -17.87 -4.60 20.31
N SER A 249 -18.15 -3.87 21.39
CA SER A 249 -18.99 -2.67 21.36
C SER A 249 -18.29 -1.44 20.77
N THR A 250 -16.94 -1.47 20.67
CA THR A 250 -16.11 -0.41 20.09
C THR A 250 -15.33 -0.83 18.84
N TYR A 251 -15.55 -2.05 18.31
CA TYR A 251 -14.91 -2.55 17.08
C TYR A 251 -14.94 -1.54 15.93
N ASP A 252 -16.09 -0.94 15.62
CA ASP A 252 -16.22 0.00 14.50
C ASP A 252 -15.36 1.26 14.68
N SER A 253 -15.30 1.78 15.91
CA SER A 253 -14.46 2.92 16.30
C SER A 253 -12.98 2.58 16.22
N ALA A 254 -12.57 1.39 16.67
CA ALA A 254 -11.19 0.93 16.57
C ALA A 254 -10.79 0.68 15.10
N ALA A 255 -11.64 0.01 14.34
CA ALA A 255 -11.45 -0.31 12.92
C ALA A 255 -11.31 0.95 12.07
N GLU A 256 -12.22 1.93 12.19
CA GLU A 256 -12.13 3.21 11.47
C GLU A 256 -10.81 3.92 11.77
N LYS A 257 -10.43 4.05 13.06
CA LYS A 257 -9.18 4.69 13.48
C LYS A 257 -7.95 3.97 12.93
N SER A 258 -7.90 2.64 13.04
CA SER A 258 -6.77 1.83 12.58
C SER A 258 -6.61 1.85 11.06
N VAL A 259 -7.70 1.68 10.29
CA VAL A 259 -7.65 1.67 8.83
C VAL A 259 -7.32 3.07 8.27
N ILE A 260 -7.91 4.14 8.81
CA ILE A 260 -7.55 5.51 8.41
C ILE A 260 -6.08 5.80 8.75
N ASN A 261 -5.60 5.39 9.93
CA ASN A 261 -4.20 5.52 10.29
C ASN A 261 -3.27 4.72 9.36
N ALA A 262 -3.65 3.50 8.97
CA ALA A 262 -2.90 2.68 8.02
C ALA A 262 -2.79 3.36 6.65
N ILE A 263 -3.92 3.82 6.09
CA ILE A 263 -3.96 4.52 4.79
C ILE A 263 -3.05 5.76 4.82
N ILE A 264 -3.13 6.59 5.86
CA ILE A 264 -2.29 7.78 6.00
C ILE A 264 -0.81 7.40 6.05
N ASN A 265 -0.43 6.45 6.90
CA ASN A 265 0.98 6.12 7.12
C ASN A 265 1.59 5.35 5.94
N VAL A 266 0.83 4.51 5.23
CA VAL A 266 1.26 3.90 3.97
C VAL A 266 1.41 4.97 2.87
N THR A 267 0.52 5.98 2.80
CA THR A 267 0.71 7.13 1.90
C THR A 267 1.99 7.90 2.24
N GLN A 268 2.27 8.14 3.52
CA GLN A 268 3.50 8.81 3.96
C GLN A 268 4.75 7.97 3.69
N TYR A 269 4.68 6.65 3.83
CA TYR A 269 5.76 5.70 3.52
C TYR A 269 6.10 5.72 2.02
N PHE A 270 5.08 5.64 1.15
CA PHE A 270 5.23 5.77 -0.30
C PHE A 270 5.73 7.15 -0.73
N TYR A 271 5.21 8.24 -0.13
CA TYR A 271 5.68 9.59 -0.42
C TYR A 271 7.14 9.79 0.00
N LYS A 272 7.53 9.30 1.19
CA LYS A 272 8.91 9.37 1.67
C LYS A 272 9.86 8.59 0.74
N PHE A 273 9.47 7.39 0.32
CA PHE A 273 10.24 6.62 -0.65
C PHE A 273 10.46 7.40 -1.95
N ALA A 274 9.40 7.97 -2.51
CA ALA A 274 9.47 8.77 -3.73
C ALA A 274 10.35 10.03 -3.57
N TYR A 275 10.24 10.73 -2.43
CA TYR A 275 11.08 11.88 -2.09
C TYR A 275 12.56 11.50 -1.93
N ASP A 276 12.86 10.43 -1.18
CA ASP A 276 14.23 9.97 -0.92
C ASP A 276 14.95 9.45 -2.19
N VAL A 277 14.19 9.09 -3.25
CA VAL A 277 14.74 8.76 -4.59
C VAL A 277 14.61 9.90 -5.62
N GLY A 278 14.17 11.09 -5.21
CA GLY A 278 14.19 12.31 -6.03
C GLY A 278 13.07 12.45 -7.06
N ILE A 279 11.87 11.94 -6.77
CA ILE A 279 10.66 12.09 -7.60
C ILE A 279 9.84 13.33 -7.19
N TYR A 280 9.81 13.67 -5.90
CA TYR A 280 9.06 14.81 -5.32
C TYR A 280 10.00 15.82 -4.65
#